data_AF-A0A523W3P3-F1
#
_entry.id   AF-A0A523W3P3-F1
#
_cell.length_a   1.000
_cell.length_b   1.000
_cell.length_c   1.000
_cell.angle_alpha   90.00
_cell.angle_beta   90.00
_cell.angle_gamma   90.00
#
_symmetry.space_group_name_H-M   'P 1'
#
loop_
_entity.id
_entity.type
_entity.pdbx_description
1 polymer ?
#
loop_
_entity_poly.entity_id
_entity_poly.type
_entity_poly.pdbx_seq_one_letter_code
_entity_poly.pdbx_strand_id
1 'polypeptide(L)'
;MSFKDEIKIIGLKEIPLIKKGDNISDIIIKALDRNGLPLQDGDIIVIAQTIISKSSGRTRNLNEIVPSEKALEIYKSIMPKTKLHGLPEKKPQLIQAILDESEQIIKSQHVLITETNHGFICADAGIDKSNVEGEGIVTLLPKNPDNEAEKIRITLKNKTKKEIAIIISDSFGRPFRLGAIGTAIGVSGINPILDVRGKKDLFGYELQTTIIGQVDSIAAAAQLVMGESDEGIPIVLIRGYNFEFNEKTSIKSILRKKEIDIFRDNEVNMINKLLKNRRSYKLPFAPRIVDKKIIEECIELARWAPSAHNGQFWRYAILERDKTRVNLIDKMNEKLRNDLQKDGKSKEFIKLKIERVRNNFVKAPILIILCLDSLDLEKYPDPERTQNEFILGIQSISSSATYLLLAFEMKKLAACWYCAPIFAKDIIKESLQLPDTYIPMAFFTVGYPLKAVKTPNRKELKDILFEPII
;
A
#
# COMPACT_ATOMS: atom_id res chain seq x y z
N MET A 1 -37.63 -5.57 -19.89
CA MET A 1 -38.13 -4.59 -18.91
C MET A 1 -37.92 -3.21 -19.49
N SER A 2 -38.95 -2.39 -19.64
CA SER A 2 -38.76 -1.00 -20.09
C SER A 2 -37.97 -0.26 -19.01
N PHE A 3 -36.92 0.45 -19.40
CA PHE A 3 -36.30 1.43 -18.50
C PHE A 3 -37.40 2.39 -18.04
N LYS A 4 -37.52 2.61 -16.74
CA LYS A 4 -38.31 3.72 -16.22
C LYS A 4 -37.44 4.96 -16.31
N ASP A 5 -37.96 6.02 -16.91
CA ASP A 5 -37.23 7.28 -17.09
C ASP A 5 -37.19 8.13 -15.81
N GLU A 6 -37.80 7.65 -14.72
CA GLU A 6 -37.91 8.34 -13.42
C GLU A 6 -37.54 7.41 -12.26
N ILE A 7 -36.75 7.94 -11.32
CA ILE A 7 -36.46 7.32 -10.02
C ILE A 7 -36.91 8.28 -8.91
N LYS A 8 -37.68 7.78 -7.94
CA LYS A 8 -38.14 8.53 -6.77
C LYS A 8 -37.31 8.15 -5.54
N ILE A 9 -36.86 9.16 -4.80
CA ILE A 9 -36.10 9.02 -3.56
C ILE A 9 -36.91 9.71 -2.46
N ILE A 10 -37.48 8.92 -1.54
CA ILE A 10 -38.49 9.40 -0.61
C ILE A 10 -38.08 9.04 0.82
N GLY A 11 -37.79 10.06 1.63
CA GLY A 11 -37.50 9.90 3.05
C GLY A 11 -38.75 9.57 3.85
N LEU A 12 -38.71 8.53 4.67
CA LEU A 12 -39.80 8.19 5.57
C LEU A 12 -39.72 9.06 6.82
N LYS A 13 -40.79 9.83 7.08
CA LYS A 13 -40.90 10.73 8.23
C LYS A 13 -41.46 10.01 9.45
N GLU A 14 -41.35 10.68 10.60
CA GLU A 14 -41.93 10.25 11.88
C GLU A 14 -41.35 8.93 12.41
N ILE A 15 -40.07 8.71 12.16
CA ILE A 15 -39.33 7.59 12.75
C ILE A 15 -39.02 7.92 14.21
N PRO A 16 -39.35 7.04 15.18
CA PRO A 16 -39.05 7.28 16.58
C PRO A 16 -37.54 7.22 16.85
N LEU A 17 -37.11 7.79 17.98
CA LEU A 17 -35.76 7.57 18.49
C LEU A 17 -35.56 6.10 18.84
N ILE A 18 -34.63 5.47 18.14
CA ILE A 18 -34.39 4.02 18.24
C ILE A 18 -33.61 3.67 19.49
N LYS A 19 -34.10 2.66 20.21
CA LYS A 19 -33.51 2.07 21.40
C LYS A 19 -33.12 0.61 21.17
N LYS A 20 -32.27 0.10 22.04
CA LYS A 20 -31.89 -1.31 22.04
C LYS A 20 -33.14 -2.20 22.18
N GLY A 21 -33.27 -3.16 21.26
CA GLY A 21 -34.39 -4.11 21.20
C GLY A 21 -35.54 -3.69 20.29
N ASP A 22 -35.55 -2.47 19.75
CA ASP A 22 -36.61 -2.03 18.84
C ASP A 22 -36.65 -2.85 17.55
N ASN A 23 -37.85 -3.22 17.10
CA ASN A 23 -38.04 -3.95 15.84
C ASN A 23 -38.10 -2.98 14.65
N ILE A 24 -36.96 -2.85 13.96
CA ILE A 24 -36.81 -1.98 12.79
C ILE A 24 -37.82 -2.31 11.68
N SER A 25 -38.14 -3.59 11.46
CA SER A 25 -39.10 -3.98 10.41
C SER A 25 -40.50 -3.46 10.70
N ASP A 26 -40.94 -3.50 11.96
CA ASP A 26 -42.24 -2.98 12.38
C ASP A 26 -42.30 -1.45 12.28
N ILE A 27 -41.18 -0.79 12.58
CA ILE A 27 -41.04 0.66 12.44
C ILE A 27 -41.14 1.07 10.98
N ILE A 28 -40.46 0.36 10.07
CA ILE A 28 -40.54 0.61 8.62
C ILE A 28 -41.98 0.50 8.14
N ILE A 29 -42.71 -0.56 8.51
CA ILE A 29 -44.12 -0.74 8.09
C ILE A 29 -44.99 0.40 8.58
N LYS A 30 -44.92 0.73 9.88
CA LYS A 30 -45.70 1.84 10.45
C LYS A 30 -45.38 3.17 9.76
N ALA A 31 -44.11 3.40 9.42
CA ALA A 31 -43.69 4.59 8.72
C ALA A 31 -44.24 4.62 7.28
N LEU A 32 -44.18 3.52 6.55
CA LEU A 32 -44.77 3.40 5.21
C LEU A 32 -46.28 3.67 5.22
N ASP A 33 -47.00 3.11 6.20
CA ASP A 33 -48.44 3.30 6.35
C ASP A 33 -48.79 4.78 6.62
N ARG A 34 -48.10 5.42 7.58
CA ARG A 34 -48.32 6.84 7.91
C ARG A 34 -48.00 7.79 6.76
N ASN A 35 -46.97 7.48 5.98
CA ASN A 35 -46.59 8.29 4.83
C ASN A 35 -47.44 7.96 3.58
N GLY A 36 -48.35 6.98 3.63
CA GLY A 36 -49.18 6.59 2.50
C GLY A 36 -48.39 5.95 1.35
N LEU A 37 -47.29 5.25 1.67
CA LEU A 37 -46.34 4.68 0.72
C LEU A 37 -46.29 3.15 0.81
N PRO A 38 -47.35 2.42 0.40
CA PRO A 38 -47.31 0.96 0.41
C PRO A 38 -46.18 0.46 -0.50
N LEU A 39 -45.49 -0.60 -0.06
CA LEU A 39 -44.41 -1.21 -0.84
C LEU A 39 -44.90 -1.77 -2.17
N GLN A 40 -44.03 -1.70 -3.17
CA GLN A 40 -44.21 -2.24 -4.50
C GLN A 40 -43.06 -3.18 -4.84
N ASP A 41 -43.31 -4.09 -5.78
CA ASP A 41 -42.26 -4.98 -6.28
C ASP A 41 -41.17 -4.15 -6.98
N GLY A 42 -39.90 -4.43 -6.64
CA GLY A 42 -38.75 -3.66 -7.10
C GLY A 42 -38.45 -2.38 -6.30
N ASP A 43 -39.14 -2.14 -5.18
CA ASP A 43 -38.73 -1.09 -4.25
C ASP A 43 -37.42 -1.45 -3.54
N ILE A 44 -36.64 -0.43 -3.17
CA ILE A 44 -35.44 -0.57 -2.35
C ILE A 44 -35.60 0.30 -1.10
N ILE A 45 -35.40 -0.27 0.07
CA ILE A 45 -35.32 0.49 1.32
C ILE A 45 -33.85 0.65 1.72
N VAL A 46 -33.41 1.90 1.82
CA VAL A 46 -32.08 2.26 2.33
C VAL A 46 -32.21 2.69 3.78
N ILE A 47 -31.38 2.14 4.64
CA ILE A 47 -31.45 2.30 6.10
C ILE A 47 -30.09 2.78 6.62
N ALA A 48 -30.08 3.90 7.34
CA ALA A 48 -28.87 4.36 8.02
C ALA A 48 -28.41 3.33 9.07
N GLN A 49 -27.13 2.97 9.06
CA GLN A 49 -26.60 1.94 9.95
C GLN A 49 -26.83 2.26 11.42
N THR A 50 -26.81 3.54 11.80
CA THR A 50 -26.93 3.99 13.18
C THR A 50 -28.18 3.44 13.86
N ILE A 51 -29.31 3.34 13.16
CA ILE A 51 -30.54 2.78 13.74
C ILE A 51 -30.48 1.25 13.87
N ILE A 52 -29.79 0.56 12.97
CA ILE A 52 -29.53 -0.89 13.07
C ILE A 52 -28.59 -1.18 14.23
N SER A 53 -27.55 -0.37 14.40
CA SER A 53 -26.58 -0.50 15.49
C SER A 53 -27.22 -0.22 16.84
N LYS A 54 -28.06 0.82 16.96
CA LYS A 54 -28.82 1.10 18.19
C LYS A 54 -29.77 -0.03 18.56
N SER A 55 -30.60 -0.51 17.62
CA SER A 55 -31.56 -1.57 17.89
C SER A 55 -30.88 -2.88 18.28
N SER A 56 -29.75 -3.21 17.66
CA SER A 56 -28.94 -4.38 17.99
C SER A 56 -28.03 -4.20 19.23
N GLY A 57 -28.04 -3.02 19.87
CA GLY A 57 -27.24 -2.74 21.07
C GLY A 57 -25.73 -2.64 20.79
N ARG A 58 -25.34 -2.25 19.57
CA ARG A 58 -23.96 -1.97 19.16
C ARG A 58 -23.51 -0.57 19.57
N THR A 59 -23.68 -0.27 20.85
CA THR A 59 -23.11 0.93 21.48
C THR A 59 -22.05 0.53 22.49
N ARG A 60 -21.07 1.40 22.73
CA ARG A 60 -20.04 1.22 23.76
C ARG A 60 -19.81 2.51 24.53
N ASN A 61 -19.62 2.38 25.84
CA ASN A 61 -19.18 3.45 26.70
C ASN A 61 -17.65 3.50 26.72
N LEU A 62 -17.06 4.59 26.22
CA LEU A 62 -15.61 4.74 26.16
C LEU A 62 -14.98 4.80 27.57
N ASN A 63 -15.71 5.22 28.59
CA ASN A 63 -15.19 5.31 29.95
C ASN A 63 -14.93 3.93 30.59
N GLU A 64 -15.51 2.87 30.03
CA GLU A 64 -15.34 1.49 30.50
C GLU A 64 -14.20 0.76 29.78
N ILE A 65 -13.57 1.39 28.78
CA ILE A 65 -12.51 0.79 27.97
C ILE A 65 -11.15 1.05 28.59
N VAL A 66 -10.39 -0.02 28.87
CA VAL A 66 -8.98 0.07 29.26
C VAL A 66 -8.09 0.04 28.00
N PRO A 67 -7.35 1.11 27.68
CA PRO A 67 -6.47 1.15 26.51
C PRO A 67 -5.27 0.21 26.65
N SER A 68 -4.94 -0.50 25.58
CA SER A 68 -3.69 -1.28 25.48
C SER A 68 -2.47 -0.37 25.28
N GLU A 69 -1.26 -0.92 25.48
CA GLU A 69 0.01 -0.25 25.16
C GLU A 69 0.04 0.24 23.71
N LYS A 70 -0.42 -0.60 22.77
CA LYS A 70 -0.53 -0.26 21.36
C LYS A 70 -1.43 0.97 21.13
N ALA A 71 -2.56 1.06 21.81
CA ALA A 71 -3.45 2.23 21.71
C ALA A 71 -2.76 3.51 22.24
N LEU A 72 -1.99 3.39 23.34
CA LEU A 72 -1.22 4.49 23.92
C LEU A 72 -0.06 4.94 23.01
N GLU A 73 0.62 4.02 22.34
CA GLU A 73 1.66 4.33 21.35
C GLU A 73 1.08 5.08 20.15
N ILE A 74 -0.04 4.60 19.60
CA ILE A 74 -0.74 5.27 18.50
C ILE A 74 -1.13 6.69 18.93
N TYR A 75 -1.72 6.84 20.12
CA TYR A 75 -2.05 8.15 20.69
C TYR A 75 -0.85 9.08 20.71
N LYS A 76 0.29 8.65 21.28
CA LYS A 76 1.53 9.43 21.33
C LYS A 76 2.02 9.85 19.94
N SER A 77 1.86 8.98 18.94
CA SER A 77 2.31 9.24 17.56
C SER A 77 1.46 10.28 16.82
N ILE A 78 0.14 10.33 17.09
CA ILE A 78 -0.80 11.21 16.37
C ILE A 78 -0.98 12.58 17.03
N MET A 79 -0.84 12.64 18.35
CA MET A 79 -1.12 13.85 19.14
C MET A 79 -0.38 15.12 18.70
N PRO A 80 0.93 15.08 18.35
CA PRO A 80 1.64 16.28 17.90
C PRO A 80 0.99 16.90 16.64
N LYS A 81 0.54 16.06 15.70
CA LYS A 81 -0.11 16.50 14.46
C LYS A 81 -1.51 17.02 14.73
N THR A 82 -2.27 16.34 15.59
CA THR A 82 -3.63 16.76 15.98
C THR A 82 -3.61 18.16 16.61
N LYS A 83 -2.67 18.42 17.53
CA LYS A 83 -2.50 19.75 18.15
C LYS A 83 -2.08 20.82 17.14
N LEU A 84 -1.11 20.50 16.27
CA LEU A 84 -0.61 21.42 15.25
C LEU A 84 -1.72 21.91 14.31
N HIS A 85 -2.68 21.03 13.98
CA HIS A 85 -3.77 21.32 13.05
C HIS A 85 -5.09 21.75 13.71
N GLY A 86 -5.13 21.91 15.04
CA GLY A 86 -6.35 22.30 15.76
C GLY A 86 -7.48 21.28 15.66
N LEU A 87 -7.16 20.00 15.51
CA LEU A 87 -8.14 18.93 15.31
C LEU A 87 -8.61 18.33 16.64
N PRO A 88 -9.83 17.75 16.70
CA PRO A 88 -10.34 17.12 17.92
C PRO A 88 -9.44 16.00 18.43
N GLU A 89 -9.24 15.96 19.75
CA GLU A 89 -8.45 14.92 20.40
C GLU A 89 -9.12 13.54 20.27
N LYS A 90 -8.33 12.54 19.88
CA LYS A 90 -8.74 11.14 19.84
C LYS A 90 -8.18 10.41 21.06
N LYS A 91 -8.95 10.40 22.15
CA LYS A 91 -8.58 9.77 23.42
C LYS A 91 -8.17 8.28 23.24
N PRO A 92 -7.23 7.75 24.04
CA PRO A 92 -6.78 6.35 23.95
C PRO A 92 -7.90 5.31 23.98
N GLN A 93 -8.98 5.55 24.72
CA GLN A 93 -10.14 4.65 24.82
C GLN A 93 -10.85 4.49 23.48
N LEU A 94 -10.97 5.59 22.72
CA LEU A 94 -11.52 5.54 21.37
C LEU A 94 -10.58 4.83 20.41
N ILE A 95 -9.27 5.07 20.51
CA ILE A 95 -8.28 4.33 19.71
C ILE A 95 -8.38 2.83 20.00
N GLN A 96 -8.55 2.44 21.26
CA GLN A 96 -8.77 1.05 21.62
C GLN A 96 -10.06 0.49 21.02
N ALA A 97 -11.18 1.22 21.06
CA ALA A 97 -12.41 0.80 20.40
C ALA A 97 -12.23 0.61 18.89
N ILE A 98 -11.48 1.52 18.24
CA ILE A 98 -11.14 1.41 16.81
C ILE A 98 -10.31 0.15 16.54
N LEU A 99 -9.32 -0.15 17.40
CA LEU A 99 -8.51 -1.36 17.28
C LEU A 99 -9.34 -2.63 17.45
N ASP A 100 -10.28 -2.67 18.40
CA ASP A 100 -11.16 -3.82 18.63
C ASP A 100 -12.05 -4.14 17.41
N GLU A 101 -12.44 -3.11 16.66
CA GLU A 101 -13.31 -3.21 15.48
C GLU A 101 -12.53 -3.26 14.14
N SER A 102 -11.19 -3.32 14.20
CA SER A 102 -10.31 -3.33 13.03
C SER A 102 -9.42 -4.56 12.97
N GLU A 103 -9.24 -5.08 11.76
CA GLU A 103 -8.24 -6.11 11.44
C GLU A 103 -6.84 -5.48 11.44
N GLN A 104 -6.71 -4.27 10.87
CA GLN A 104 -5.46 -3.53 10.84
C GLN A 104 -5.65 -2.02 10.62
N ILE A 105 -4.63 -1.24 11.00
CA ILE A 105 -4.52 0.17 10.63
C ILE A 105 -3.75 0.27 9.31
N ILE A 106 -4.37 0.90 8.31
CA ILE A 106 -3.77 1.12 6.99
C ILE A 106 -2.92 2.40 7.00
N LYS A 107 -3.47 3.48 7.57
CA LYS A 107 -2.77 4.76 7.75
C LYS A 107 -3.14 5.39 9.09
N SER A 108 -2.15 6.01 9.72
CA SER A 108 -2.31 6.74 10.97
C SER A 108 -1.81 8.17 10.81
N GLN A 109 -2.71 9.12 11.00
CA GLN A 109 -2.42 10.55 11.03
C GLN A 109 -3.34 11.20 12.09
N HIS A 110 -4.01 12.31 11.80
CA HIS A 110 -5.05 12.84 12.68
C HIS A 110 -6.34 11.98 12.67
N VAL A 111 -6.53 11.18 11.62
CA VAL A 111 -7.56 10.13 11.51
C VAL A 111 -6.87 8.78 11.37
N LEU A 112 -7.50 7.72 11.88
CA LEU A 112 -7.06 6.35 11.65
C LEU A 112 -7.85 5.78 10.47
N ILE A 113 -7.18 5.48 9.37
CA ILE A 113 -7.78 4.71 8.27
C ILE A 113 -7.54 3.24 8.55
N THR A 114 -8.61 2.48 8.76
CA THR A 114 -8.55 1.09 9.17
C THR A 114 -9.24 0.16 8.19
N GLU A 115 -8.80 -1.10 8.17
CA GLU A 115 -9.58 -2.20 7.63
C GLU A 115 -10.43 -2.75 8.78
N THR A 116 -11.75 -2.56 8.70
CA THR A 116 -12.70 -3.10 9.69
C THR A 116 -12.70 -4.64 9.68
N ASN A 117 -13.25 -5.25 10.73
CA ASN A 117 -13.51 -6.71 10.76
C ASN A 117 -14.41 -7.21 9.61
N HIS A 118 -15.16 -6.32 8.96
CA HIS A 118 -15.98 -6.61 7.78
C HIS A 118 -15.17 -6.60 6.47
N GLY A 119 -14.05 -5.88 6.44
CA GLY A 119 -13.20 -5.62 5.27
C GLY A 119 -13.34 -4.22 4.66
N PHE A 120 -14.21 -3.34 5.20
CA PHE A 120 -14.29 -1.95 4.75
C PHE A 120 -13.03 -1.18 5.10
N ILE A 121 -12.56 -0.34 4.17
CA ILE A 121 -11.48 0.62 4.41
C ILE A 121 -12.10 1.99 4.68
N CYS A 122 -12.16 2.40 5.94
CA CYS A 122 -12.83 3.64 6.34
C CYS A 122 -12.10 4.33 7.51
N ALA A 123 -12.57 5.53 7.84
CA ALA A 123 -12.09 6.25 9.01
C ALA A 123 -12.62 5.59 10.29
N ASP A 124 -11.74 5.45 11.29
CA ASP A 124 -12.07 5.11 12.66
C ASP A 124 -12.95 3.85 12.80
N ALA A 125 -12.74 2.86 11.93
CA ALA A 125 -13.52 1.61 11.87
C ALA A 125 -15.04 1.80 11.66
N GLY A 126 -15.49 2.96 11.19
CA GLY A 126 -16.92 3.30 11.11
C GLY A 126 -17.55 3.52 12.50
N ILE A 127 -16.74 3.79 13.52
CA ILE A 127 -17.24 4.17 14.85
C ILE A 127 -17.71 5.61 14.80
N ASP A 128 -18.96 5.81 15.19
CA ASP A 128 -19.59 7.13 15.21
C ASP A 128 -19.86 7.61 16.64
N LYS A 129 -19.62 8.90 16.87
CA LYS A 129 -19.97 9.61 18.12
C LYS A 129 -21.26 10.42 17.98
N SER A 130 -21.65 10.72 16.75
CA SER A 130 -22.79 11.57 16.45
C SER A 130 -24.10 10.84 16.72
N ASN A 131 -25.15 11.59 17.06
CA ASN A 131 -26.50 11.06 17.19
C ASN A 131 -26.63 9.86 18.17
N VAL A 132 -25.80 9.78 19.20
CA VAL A 132 -25.90 8.79 20.30
C VAL A 132 -26.21 9.50 21.61
N GLU A 133 -27.15 8.95 22.38
CA GLU A 133 -27.48 9.46 23.70
C GLU A 133 -26.42 9.01 24.72
N GLY A 134 -25.88 9.94 25.51
CA GLY A 134 -24.93 9.69 26.60
C GLY A 134 -23.50 10.16 26.31
N GLU A 135 -22.90 10.88 27.27
CA GLU A 135 -21.53 11.35 27.15
C GLU A 135 -20.55 10.17 27.13
N GLY A 136 -19.65 10.15 26.13
CA GLY A 136 -18.67 9.08 25.96
C GLY A 136 -19.23 7.80 25.35
N ILE A 137 -20.49 7.77 24.91
CA ILE A 137 -21.06 6.62 24.19
C ILE A 137 -20.80 6.76 22.69
N VAL A 138 -20.38 5.67 22.07
CA VAL A 138 -20.17 5.57 20.61
C VAL A 138 -20.98 4.43 20.02
N THR A 139 -21.33 4.56 18.75
CA THR A 139 -21.97 3.50 17.96
C THR A 139 -20.90 2.77 17.15
N LEU A 140 -20.98 1.45 17.13
CA LEU A 140 -20.14 0.57 16.33
C LEU A 140 -20.96 0.07 15.13
N LEU A 141 -20.30 -0.33 14.05
CA LEU A 141 -21.00 -0.95 12.93
C LEU A 141 -21.76 -2.23 13.37
N PRO A 142 -22.88 -2.59 12.71
CA PRO A 142 -23.56 -3.86 12.93
C PRO A 142 -22.59 -5.02 12.65
N LYS A 143 -22.59 -6.07 13.48
CA LYS A 143 -21.64 -7.20 13.33
C LYS A 143 -21.76 -7.95 11.99
N ASN A 144 -22.96 -8.00 11.43
CA ASN A 144 -23.22 -8.60 10.12
C ASN A 144 -24.36 -7.82 9.44
N PRO A 145 -24.03 -6.71 8.75
CA PRO A 145 -25.04 -5.87 8.12
C PRO A 145 -25.85 -6.60 7.04
N ASP A 146 -25.24 -7.48 6.24
CA ASP A 146 -25.96 -8.28 5.23
C ASP A 146 -27.07 -9.13 5.88
N ASN A 147 -26.78 -9.76 7.02
CA ASN A 147 -27.76 -10.57 7.75
C ASN A 147 -28.89 -9.73 8.38
N GLU A 148 -28.58 -8.53 8.88
CA GLU A 148 -29.63 -7.61 9.37
C GLU A 148 -30.52 -7.12 8.21
N ALA A 149 -29.92 -6.79 7.06
CA ALA A 149 -30.66 -6.43 5.85
C ALA A 149 -31.57 -7.58 5.38
N GLU A 150 -31.09 -8.83 5.44
CA GLU A 150 -31.86 -10.01 5.06
C GLU A 150 -33.05 -10.26 6.01
N LYS A 151 -32.86 -10.17 7.33
CA LYS A 151 -33.95 -10.31 8.30
C LYS A 151 -35.07 -9.29 8.05
N ILE A 152 -34.68 -8.04 7.80
CA ILE A 152 -35.63 -6.96 7.49
C ILE A 152 -36.35 -7.28 6.18
N ARG A 153 -35.61 -7.62 5.11
CA ARG A 153 -36.18 -7.99 3.80
C ARG A 153 -37.21 -9.10 3.93
N ILE A 154 -36.87 -10.20 4.60
CA ILE A 154 -37.75 -11.37 4.78
C ILE A 154 -39.00 -10.98 5.57
N THR A 155 -38.85 -10.21 6.65
CA THR A 155 -39.98 -9.76 7.47
C THR A 155 -40.94 -8.89 6.67
N LEU A 156 -40.41 -7.92 5.91
CA LEU A 156 -41.22 -7.05 5.04
C LEU A 156 -41.87 -7.85 3.90
N LYS A 157 -41.15 -8.77 3.25
CA LYS A 157 -41.70 -9.68 2.23
C LYS A 157 -42.85 -10.52 2.79
N ASN A 158 -42.70 -11.08 3.99
CA ASN A 158 -43.72 -11.91 4.61
C ASN A 158 -45.00 -11.13 4.91
N LYS A 159 -44.88 -9.87 5.35
CA LYS A 159 -46.01 -9.00 5.72
C LYS A 159 -46.68 -8.34 4.51
N THR A 160 -45.91 -7.93 3.51
CA THR A 160 -46.42 -7.16 2.35
C THR A 160 -46.59 -7.98 1.08
N LYS A 161 -46.01 -9.18 1.03
CA LYS A 161 -45.92 -10.04 -0.16
C LYS A 161 -45.23 -9.39 -1.35
N LYS A 162 -44.34 -8.43 -1.09
CA LYS A 162 -43.56 -7.70 -2.11
C LYS A 162 -42.11 -8.16 -2.18
N GLU A 163 -41.59 -8.25 -3.40
CA GLU A 163 -40.18 -8.50 -3.65
C GLU A 163 -39.41 -7.17 -3.67
N ILE A 164 -38.62 -6.94 -2.63
CA ILE A 164 -37.88 -5.69 -2.41
C ILE A 164 -36.42 -5.97 -2.10
N ALA A 165 -35.58 -4.93 -2.19
CA ALA A 165 -34.21 -4.97 -1.70
C ALA A 165 -34.03 -4.08 -0.46
N ILE A 166 -33.05 -4.43 0.39
CA ILE A 166 -32.62 -3.66 1.55
C ILE A 166 -31.15 -3.30 1.37
N ILE A 167 -30.82 -2.03 1.62
CA ILE A 167 -29.45 -1.54 1.71
C ILE A 167 -29.27 -0.89 3.08
N ILE A 168 -28.23 -1.28 3.80
CA ILE A 168 -27.79 -0.56 5.01
C ILE A 168 -26.63 0.32 4.59
N SER A 169 -26.72 1.62 4.87
CA SER A 169 -25.72 2.61 4.48
C SER A 169 -25.06 3.28 5.68
N ASP A 170 -23.82 3.70 5.48
CA ASP A 170 -23.07 4.55 6.40
C ASP A 170 -22.37 5.67 5.62
N SER A 171 -21.94 6.71 6.34
CA SER A 171 -21.34 7.91 5.73
C SER A 171 -19.82 7.81 5.78
N PHE A 172 -19.19 7.54 4.63
CA PHE A 172 -17.74 7.39 4.53
C PHE A 172 -17.09 8.54 3.76
N GLY A 173 -15.91 8.96 4.23
CA GLY A 173 -14.96 9.72 3.43
C GLY A 173 -14.37 8.89 2.29
N ARG A 174 -13.67 9.54 1.36
CA ARG A 174 -13.10 8.86 0.18
C ARG A 174 -11.76 9.46 -0.25
N PRO A 175 -10.87 8.67 -0.87
CA PRO A 175 -9.62 9.20 -1.42
C PRO A 175 -9.86 10.32 -2.43
N PHE A 176 -8.92 11.27 -2.48
CA PHE A 176 -8.80 12.35 -3.48
C PHE A 176 -9.89 13.43 -3.49
N ARG A 177 -11.00 13.26 -2.76
CA ARG A 177 -12.07 14.27 -2.69
C ARG A 177 -12.52 14.51 -1.26
N LEU A 178 -12.76 15.77 -0.93
CA LEU A 178 -13.39 16.16 0.33
C LEU A 178 -14.91 15.85 0.29
N GLY A 179 -15.49 15.70 1.48
CA GLY A 179 -16.90 15.37 1.69
C GLY A 179 -17.15 13.86 1.79
N ALA A 180 -17.87 13.48 2.85
CA ALA A 180 -18.40 12.13 3.03
C ALA A 180 -19.57 11.87 2.07
N ILE A 181 -19.79 10.59 1.73
CA ILE A 181 -20.91 10.14 0.91
C ILE A 181 -21.49 8.84 1.45
N GLY A 182 -22.70 8.53 1.01
CA GLY A 182 -23.43 7.36 1.45
C GLY A 182 -22.81 6.14 0.81
N THR A 183 -22.38 5.20 1.63
CA THR A 183 -21.72 3.97 1.20
C THR A 183 -22.49 2.79 1.75
N ALA A 184 -22.74 1.78 0.92
CA ALA A 184 -23.44 0.58 1.37
C ALA A 184 -22.49 -0.27 2.23
N ILE A 185 -22.97 -0.67 3.41
CA ILE A 185 -22.25 -1.58 4.32
C ILE A 185 -22.95 -2.93 4.48
N GLY A 186 -24.19 -3.05 4.01
CA GLY A 186 -24.97 -4.29 4.02
C GLY A 186 -26.02 -4.30 2.93
N VAL A 187 -26.30 -5.46 2.35
CA VAL A 187 -27.28 -5.61 1.26
C VAL A 187 -28.09 -6.88 1.39
N SER A 188 -29.31 -6.83 0.87
CA SER A 188 -30.13 -8.01 0.66
C SER A 188 -31.09 -7.81 -0.52
N GLY A 189 -31.13 -8.72 -1.48
CA GLY A 189 -32.09 -8.68 -2.60
C GLY A 189 -31.55 -8.00 -3.85
N ILE A 190 -30.37 -7.39 -3.79
CA ILE A 190 -29.72 -6.68 -4.89
C ILE A 190 -28.22 -6.96 -4.91
N ASN A 191 -27.66 -7.19 -6.10
CA ASN A 191 -26.22 -7.34 -6.27
C ASN A 191 -25.50 -6.01 -5.97
N PRO A 192 -24.43 -5.99 -5.15
CA PRO A 192 -23.69 -4.74 -4.89
C PRO A 192 -23.13 -4.08 -6.15
N ILE A 193 -22.66 -4.90 -7.08
CA ILE A 193 -22.14 -4.46 -8.37
C ILE A 193 -23.14 -4.79 -9.48
N LEU A 194 -23.20 -3.92 -10.47
CA LEU A 194 -23.83 -4.18 -11.77
C LEU A 194 -22.70 -4.32 -12.79
N ASP A 195 -22.40 -5.56 -13.17
CA ASP A 195 -21.41 -5.86 -14.20
C ASP A 195 -22.05 -5.78 -15.58
N VAL A 196 -21.64 -4.81 -16.39
CA VAL A 196 -22.16 -4.61 -17.75
C VAL A 196 -21.11 -4.91 -18.82
N ARG A 197 -20.00 -5.56 -18.43
CA ARG A 197 -19.03 -6.06 -19.40
C ARG A 197 -19.70 -7.08 -20.34
N GLY A 198 -19.31 -7.07 -21.60
CA GLY A 198 -19.96 -7.87 -22.64
C GLY A 198 -21.22 -7.22 -23.25
N LYS A 199 -21.80 -6.17 -22.63
CA LYS A 199 -22.88 -5.40 -23.27
C LYS A 199 -22.31 -4.46 -24.34
N LYS A 200 -23.15 -4.07 -25.29
CA LYS A 200 -22.80 -3.11 -26.34
C LYS A 200 -23.07 -1.68 -25.92
N ASP A 201 -22.22 -0.75 -26.34
CA ASP A 201 -22.44 0.69 -26.24
C ASP A 201 -23.35 1.22 -27.37
N LEU A 202 -23.53 2.54 -27.42
CA LEU A 202 -24.35 3.22 -28.43
C LEU A 202 -23.88 3.01 -29.88
N PHE A 203 -22.62 2.61 -30.09
CA PHE A 203 -22.02 2.38 -31.39
C PHE A 203 -21.83 0.88 -31.68
N GLY A 204 -22.32 0.01 -30.81
CA GLY A 204 -22.24 -1.45 -30.95
C GLY A 204 -20.93 -2.06 -30.46
N TYR A 205 -20.02 -1.29 -29.86
CA TYR A 205 -18.77 -1.81 -29.29
C TYR A 205 -19.02 -2.47 -27.93
N GLU A 206 -18.31 -3.56 -27.67
CA GLU A 206 -18.45 -4.30 -26.43
C GLU A 206 -17.72 -3.59 -25.27
N LEU A 207 -18.44 -3.36 -24.17
CA LEU A 207 -17.89 -2.81 -22.94
C LEU A 207 -16.94 -3.82 -22.28
N GLN A 208 -15.67 -3.45 -22.09
CA GLN A 208 -14.64 -4.35 -21.57
C GLN A 208 -14.40 -4.22 -20.06
N THR A 209 -14.62 -3.03 -19.48
CA THR A 209 -14.18 -2.74 -18.09
C THR A 209 -15.29 -2.21 -17.18
N THR A 210 -16.50 -2.04 -17.69
CA THR A 210 -17.55 -1.29 -16.99
C THR A 210 -18.24 -2.14 -15.92
N ILE A 211 -17.88 -1.88 -14.66
CA ILE A 211 -18.53 -2.42 -13.46
C ILE A 211 -19.04 -1.23 -12.65
N ILE A 212 -20.33 -1.23 -12.32
CA ILE A 212 -21.00 -0.11 -11.64
C ILE A 212 -21.24 -0.50 -10.18
N GLY A 213 -20.78 0.31 -9.24
CA GLY A 213 -21.13 0.18 -7.81
C GLY A 213 -22.57 0.65 -7.57
N GLN A 214 -23.55 -0.15 -7.97
CA GLN A 214 -24.96 0.27 -7.99
C GLN A 214 -25.48 0.58 -6.59
N VAL A 215 -25.13 -0.24 -5.58
CA VAL A 215 -25.63 -0.03 -4.20
C VAL A 215 -25.02 1.19 -3.55
N ASP A 216 -23.75 1.51 -3.83
CA ASP A 216 -23.11 2.75 -3.35
C ASP A 216 -23.70 3.98 -4.05
N SER A 217 -24.07 3.87 -5.32
CA SER A 217 -24.76 4.95 -6.04
C SER A 217 -26.13 5.24 -5.42
N ILE A 218 -26.86 4.18 -5.05
CA ILE A 218 -28.16 4.28 -4.39
C ILE A 218 -28.00 4.82 -2.96
N ALA A 219 -27.01 4.35 -2.19
CA ALA A 219 -26.72 4.83 -0.85
C ALA A 219 -26.37 6.33 -0.85
N ALA A 220 -25.51 6.76 -1.77
CA ALA A 220 -25.15 8.18 -1.93
C ALA A 220 -26.37 9.04 -2.29
N ALA A 221 -27.27 8.52 -3.14
CA ALA A 221 -28.50 9.23 -3.51
C ALA A 221 -29.50 9.30 -2.33
N ALA A 222 -29.62 8.23 -1.54
CA ALA A 222 -30.45 8.23 -0.34
C ALA A 222 -29.96 9.23 0.71
N GLN A 223 -28.65 9.39 0.88
CA GLN A 223 -28.07 10.36 1.81
C GLN A 223 -28.50 11.80 1.53
N LEU A 224 -28.79 12.16 0.28
CA LEU A 224 -29.32 13.50 -0.06
C LEU A 224 -30.62 13.82 0.67
N VAL A 225 -31.41 12.80 1.03
CA VAL A 225 -32.68 12.93 1.74
C VAL A 225 -32.54 12.58 3.22
N MET A 226 -31.63 11.65 3.58
CA MET A 226 -31.36 11.33 4.99
C MET A 226 -30.74 12.51 5.74
N GLY A 227 -29.86 13.26 5.07
CA GLY A 227 -29.01 14.25 5.72
C GLY A 227 -27.90 13.61 6.57
N GLU A 228 -27.18 14.44 7.31
CA GLU A 228 -26.04 14.04 8.16
C GLU A 228 -26.18 14.56 9.60
N SER A 229 -27.29 15.22 9.94
CA SER A 229 -27.47 15.96 11.18
C SER A 229 -28.72 15.46 11.93
N ASP A 230 -29.73 16.32 12.06
CA ASP A 230 -30.91 16.19 12.91
C ASP A 230 -32.21 16.06 12.09
N GLU A 231 -32.10 15.80 10.79
CA GLU A 231 -33.24 15.68 9.86
C GLU A 231 -34.23 14.59 10.28
N GLY A 232 -33.75 13.56 10.99
CA GLY A 232 -34.60 12.51 11.55
C GLY A 232 -35.17 11.55 10.50
N ILE A 233 -34.48 11.39 9.36
CA ILE A 233 -34.89 10.53 8.24
C ILE A 233 -33.87 9.39 8.04
N PRO A 234 -33.84 8.37 8.92
CA PRO A 234 -32.88 7.26 8.81
C PRO A 234 -33.31 6.19 7.81
N ILE A 235 -34.48 6.30 7.18
CA ILE A 235 -35.03 5.31 6.25
C ILE A 235 -35.52 6.01 5.00
N VAL A 236 -35.05 5.56 3.83
CA VAL A 236 -35.40 6.11 2.52
C VAL A 236 -35.92 5.01 1.62
N LEU A 237 -37.04 5.27 0.96
CA LEU A 237 -37.60 4.46 -0.11
C LEU A 237 -37.08 4.94 -1.47
N ILE A 238 -36.50 4.02 -2.24
CA ILE A 238 -36.13 4.22 -3.63
C ILE A 238 -37.10 3.42 -4.49
N ARG A 239 -37.77 4.10 -5.41
CA ARG A 239 -38.78 3.50 -6.29
C ARG A 239 -38.48 3.83 -7.75
N GLY A 240 -38.57 2.82 -8.61
CA GLY A 240 -38.39 2.97 -10.06
C GLY A 240 -37.00 2.63 -10.58
N TYR A 241 -36.02 2.38 -9.71
CA TYR A 241 -34.71 1.87 -10.13
C TYR A 241 -34.83 0.41 -10.60
N ASN A 242 -34.29 0.11 -11.78
CA ASN A 242 -34.31 -1.24 -12.33
C ASN A 242 -33.05 -2.01 -11.91
N PHE A 243 -33.23 -3.08 -11.16
CA PHE A 243 -32.16 -4.00 -10.75
C PHE A 243 -32.62 -5.45 -10.90
N GLU A 244 -31.65 -6.35 -10.99
CA GLU A 244 -31.92 -7.79 -10.96
C GLU A 244 -32.00 -8.27 -9.52
N PHE A 245 -33.14 -8.85 -9.16
CA PHE A 245 -33.33 -9.43 -7.84
C PHE A 245 -32.41 -10.64 -7.66
N ASN A 246 -31.69 -10.70 -6.54
CA ASN A 246 -30.88 -11.84 -6.18
C ASN A 246 -31.05 -12.15 -4.68
N GLU A 247 -31.46 -13.37 -4.36
CA GLU A 247 -31.60 -13.81 -2.97
C GLU A 247 -30.26 -13.90 -2.25
N LYS A 248 -29.21 -14.36 -2.95
CA LYS A 248 -27.89 -14.67 -2.41
C LYS A 248 -26.91 -13.55 -2.75
N THR A 249 -26.91 -12.52 -1.93
CA THR A 249 -26.08 -11.32 -2.09
C THR A 249 -25.18 -11.15 -0.88
N SER A 250 -24.01 -10.55 -1.09
CA SER A 250 -23.19 -10.06 0.01
C SER A 250 -22.42 -8.82 -0.39
N ILE A 251 -22.38 -7.84 0.51
CA ILE A 251 -21.63 -6.59 0.32
C ILE A 251 -20.15 -6.87 0.05
N LYS A 252 -19.61 -7.99 0.54
CA LYS A 252 -18.21 -8.37 0.31
C LYS A 252 -17.81 -8.45 -1.16
N SER A 253 -18.77 -8.67 -2.07
CA SER A 253 -18.52 -8.71 -3.51
C SER A 253 -18.06 -7.36 -4.10
N ILE A 254 -18.34 -6.24 -3.44
CA ILE A 254 -17.86 -4.91 -3.86
C ILE A 254 -16.43 -4.60 -3.38
N LEU A 255 -15.96 -5.31 -2.35
CA LEU A 255 -14.67 -5.05 -1.73
C LEU A 255 -13.53 -5.52 -2.63
N ARG A 256 -12.51 -4.66 -2.78
CA ARG A 256 -11.29 -5.03 -3.52
C ARG A 256 -10.46 -6.02 -2.71
N LYS A 257 -9.95 -7.05 -3.39
CA LYS A 257 -8.97 -7.97 -2.82
C LYS A 257 -7.65 -7.23 -2.56
N LYS A 258 -6.91 -7.63 -1.52
CA LYS A 258 -5.68 -6.93 -1.07
C LYS A 258 -4.63 -6.84 -2.19
N GLU A 259 -4.56 -7.85 -3.06
CA GLU A 259 -3.52 -7.97 -4.10
C GLU A 259 -3.71 -7.00 -5.27
N ILE A 260 -4.94 -6.54 -5.51
CA ILE A 260 -5.29 -5.64 -6.62
C ILE A 260 -5.64 -4.22 -6.13
N ASP A 261 -5.62 -3.99 -4.82
CA ASP A 261 -6.00 -2.73 -4.20
C ASP A 261 -4.81 -1.77 -4.10
N ILE A 262 -4.57 -1.05 -5.19
CA ILE A 262 -3.44 -0.10 -5.30
C ILE A 262 -3.50 1.06 -4.30
N PHE A 263 -4.66 1.32 -3.67
CA PHE A 263 -4.82 2.40 -2.69
C PHE A 263 -4.52 1.95 -1.26
N ARG A 264 -4.39 0.63 -1.04
CA ARG A 264 -4.10 0.02 0.27
C ARG A 264 -2.62 0.02 0.63
N ASP A 265 -1.73 -0.01 -0.37
CA ASP A 265 -0.28 -0.10 -0.12
C ASP A 265 0.22 1.13 0.67
N ASN A 266 0.95 0.86 1.76
CA ASN A 266 1.59 1.88 2.58
C ASN A 266 3.11 1.91 2.36
N GLU A 267 3.75 2.99 2.81
CA GLU A 267 5.19 3.23 2.63
C GLU A 267 6.06 2.10 3.19
N VAL A 268 5.67 1.54 4.35
CA VAL A 268 6.39 0.43 5.00
C VAL A 268 6.38 -0.82 4.14
N ASN A 269 5.24 -1.18 3.55
CA ASN A 269 5.14 -2.32 2.64
C ASN A 269 5.97 -2.11 1.37
N MET A 270 6.02 -0.88 0.85
CA MET A 270 6.84 -0.55 -0.31
C MET A 270 8.33 -0.71 -0.03
N ILE A 271 8.82 -0.20 1.11
CA ILE A 271 10.23 -0.35 1.51
C ILE A 271 10.57 -1.83 1.76
N ASN A 272 9.71 -2.56 2.46
CA ASN A 272 9.88 -4.00 2.68
C ASN A 272 9.97 -4.78 1.37
N LYS A 273 9.10 -4.48 0.40
CA LYS A 273 9.14 -5.06 -0.95
C LYS A 273 10.46 -4.71 -1.64
N LEU A 274 10.90 -3.45 -1.60
CA LEU A 274 12.15 -3.00 -2.23
C LEU A 274 13.38 -3.75 -1.69
N LEU A 275 13.53 -3.80 -0.37
CA LEU A 275 14.64 -4.48 0.32
C LEU A 275 14.67 -5.98 0.01
N LYS A 276 13.51 -6.63 -0.02
CA LYS A 276 13.38 -8.08 -0.26
C LYS A 276 13.43 -8.45 -1.74
N ASN A 277 13.10 -7.54 -2.66
CA ASN A 277 13.04 -7.83 -4.11
C ASN A 277 14.34 -7.53 -4.84
N ARG A 278 15.21 -6.66 -4.32
CA ARG A 278 16.53 -6.40 -4.91
C ARG A 278 17.31 -7.70 -5.18
N ARG A 279 17.82 -7.88 -6.39
CA ARG A 279 18.67 -9.03 -6.77
C ARG A 279 20.05 -8.56 -7.26
N SER A 280 20.99 -9.49 -7.31
CA SER A 280 22.28 -9.29 -7.99
C SER A 280 22.14 -9.85 -9.40
N TYR A 281 21.68 -9.01 -10.33
CA TYR A 281 21.37 -9.40 -11.69
C TYR A 281 22.64 -9.50 -12.54
N LYS A 282 22.95 -10.71 -12.98
CA LYS A 282 24.05 -10.98 -13.92
C LYS A 282 23.47 -11.10 -15.33
N LEU A 283 24.34 -10.99 -16.35
CA LEU A 283 23.94 -11.13 -17.75
C LEU A 283 23.13 -12.41 -18.03
N PRO A 284 22.28 -12.40 -19.08
CA PRO A 284 22.06 -11.30 -20.03
C PRO A 284 21.07 -10.22 -19.56
N PHE A 285 21.29 -8.98 -20.02
CA PHE A 285 20.34 -7.87 -19.89
C PHE A 285 19.45 -7.78 -21.14
N ALA A 286 18.28 -7.16 -21.02
CA ALA A 286 17.41 -6.89 -22.16
C ALA A 286 18.06 -5.90 -23.15
N PRO A 287 17.77 -5.98 -24.46
CA PRO A 287 18.31 -5.08 -25.48
C PRO A 287 17.61 -3.71 -25.46
N ARG A 288 17.61 -3.04 -24.31
CA ARG A 288 17.04 -1.72 -24.10
C ARG A 288 18.14 -0.75 -23.65
N ILE A 289 18.15 0.44 -24.24
CA ILE A 289 19.07 1.52 -23.90
C ILE A 289 18.75 2.02 -22.48
N VAL A 290 19.79 2.18 -21.66
CA VAL A 290 19.70 2.80 -20.33
C VAL A 290 20.07 4.26 -20.47
N ASP A 291 19.13 5.15 -20.18
CA ASP A 291 19.36 6.59 -20.19
C ASP A 291 20.31 6.98 -19.04
N LYS A 292 21.37 7.72 -19.35
CA LYS A 292 22.36 8.21 -18.40
C LYS A 292 21.71 9.06 -17.30
N LYS A 293 20.66 9.82 -17.60
CA LYS A 293 19.93 10.62 -16.61
C LYS A 293 19.34 9.77 -15.48
N ILE A 294 18.86 8.57 -15.81
CA ILE A 294 18.33 7.63 -14.80
C ILE A 294 19.46 7.16 -13.88
N ILE A 295 20.67 6.95 -14.41
CA ILE A 295 21.84 6.58 -13.60
C ILE A 295 22.22 7.73 -12.66
N GLU A 296 22.20 8.96 -13.14
CA GLU A 296 22.48 10.16 -12.33
C GLU A 296 21.45 10.33 -11.22
N GLU A 297 20.15 10.13 -11.50
CA GLU A 297 19.09 10.12 -10.48
C GLU A 297 19.31 9.01 -9.42
N CYS A 298 19.81 7.83 -9.82
CA CYS A 298 20.15 6.78 -8.88
C CYS A 298 21.37 7.13 -8.01
N ILE A 299 22.39 7.79 -8.58
CA ILE A 299 23.56 8.26 -7.84
C ILE A 299 23.17 9.39 -6.88
N GLU A 300 22.26 10.28 -7.28
CA GLU A 300 21.73 11.33 -6.41
C GLU A 300 21.04 10.73 -5.18
N LEU A 301 20.30 9.63 -5.32
CA LEU A 301 19.75 8.91 -4.16
C LEU A 301 20.84 8.23 -3.33
N ALA A 302 21.87 7.69 -3.97
CA ALA A 302 23.02 7.11 -3.27
C ALA A 302 23.85 8.13 -2.46
N ARG A 303 23.74 9.41 -2.80
CA ARG A 303 24.34 10.54 -2.05
C ARG A 303 23.78 10.68 -0.64
N TRP A 304 22.54 10.24 -0.41
CA TRP A 304 21.88 10.29 0.91
C TRP A 304 22.30 9.15 1.85
N ALA A 305 23.22 8.28 1.42
CA ALA A 305 23.75 7.23 2.27
C ALA A 305 24.53 7.83 3.46
N PRO A 306 24.41 7.26 4.68
CA PRO A 306 25.24 7.70 5.80
C PRO A 306 26.71 7.39 5.52
N SER A 307 27.59 8.29 5.98
CA SER A 307 29.05 8.16 5.93
C SER A 307 29.68 8.60 7.24
N ALA A 308 30.86 8.06 7.55
CA ALA A 308 31.63 8.53 8.69
C ALA A 308 31.89 10.04 8.56
N HIS A 309 31.74 10.76 9.66
CA HIS A 309 31.89 12.23 9.72
C HIS A 309 31.01 13.01 8.71
N ASN A 310 29.99 12.36 8.12
CA ASN A 310 29.21 12.90 7.01
C ASN A 310 30.08 13.31 5.78
N GLY A 311 31.22 12.65 5.58
CA GLY A 311 32.26 13.06 4.63
C GLY A 311 32.04 12.64 3.17
N GLN A 312 31.09 11.74 2.88
CA GLN A 312 30.71 11.35 1.50
C GLN A 312 31.90 10.98 0.58
N PHE A 313 32.76 10.07 1.05
CA PHE A 313 34.03 9.71 0.44
C PHE A 313 33.96 9.04 -0.96
N TRP A 314 32.78 8.92 -1.56
CA TRP A 314 32.57 8.20 -2.82
C TRP A 314 32.79 9.08 -4.05
N ARG A 315 33.32 8.47 -5.11
CA ARG A 315 33.34 9.03 -6.47
C ARG A 315 32.84 7.97 -7.45
N TYR A 316 31.93 8.36 -8.34
CA TYR A 316 31.34 7.48 -9.34
C TYR A 316 31.89 7.82 -10.73
N ALA A 317 32.43 6.83 -11.44
CA ALA A 317 32.75 6.93 -12.86
C ALA A 317 31.78 6.06 -13.67
N ILE A 318 31.08 6.66 -14.63
CA ILE A 318 30.12 5.96 -15.50
C ILE A 318 30.81 5.71 -16.84
N LEU A 319 31.02 4.44 -17.17
CA LEU A 319 31.55 4.05 -18.47
C LEU A 319 30.41 3.58 -19.36
N GLU A 320 30.43 3.98 -20.64
CA GLU A 320 29.59 3.44 -21.71
C GLU A 320 30.33 2.32 -22.47
N ARG A 321 29.69 1.69 -23.46
CA ARG A 321 30.30 0.61 -24.24
C ARG A 321 31.27 1.20 -25.27
N ASP A 322 32.47 1.51 -24.83
CA ASP A 322 33.52 2.10 -25.65
C ASP A 322 34.83 1.28 -25.63
N LYS A 323 35.81 1.76 -26.39
CA LYS A 323 37.15 1.15 -26.46
C LYS A 323 37.89 1.22 -25.13
N THR A 324 37.69 2.29 -24.36
CA THR A 324 38.33 2.49 -23.05
C THR A 324 37.91 1.39 -22.08
N ARG A 325 36.61 1.10 -22.00
CA ARG A 325 36.07 0.01 -21.19
C ARG A 325 36.62 -1.35 -21.63
N VAL A 326 36.65 -1.61 -22.94
CA VAL A 326 37.16 -2.89 -23.47
C VAL A 326 38.63 -3.08 -23.07
N ASN A 327 39.47 -2.07 -23.31
CA ASN A 327 40.89 -2.09 -22.97
C ASN A 327 41.12 -2.30 -21.47
N LEU A 328 40.36 -1.59 -20.62
CA LEU A 328 40.42 -1.77 -19.17
C LEU A 328 40.16 -3.22 -18.76
N ILE A 329 39.06 -3.80 -19.25
CA ILE A 329 38.66 -5.17 -18.87
C ILE A 329 39.66 -6.20 -19.42
N ASP A 330 40.25 -5.97 -20.59
CA ASP A 330 41.24 -6.86 -21.17
C ASP A 330 42.55 -6.86 -20.34
N LYS A 331 43.05 -5.68 -19.94
CA LYS A 331 44.19 -5.58 -19.00
C LYS A 331 43.92 -6.24 -17.64
N MET A 332 42.72 -6.01 -17.07
CA MET A 332 42.33 -6.68 -15.83
C MET A 332 42.29 -8.21 -15.98
N ASN A 333 41.84 -8.72 -17.13
CA ASN A 333 41.82 -10.15 -17.42
C ASN A 333 43.21 -10.74 -17.62
N GLU A 334 44.16 -10.00 -18.17
CA GLU A 334 45.56 -10.43 -18.25
C GLU A 334 46.16 -10.61 -16.86
N LYS A 335 45.95 -9.64 -15.96
CA LYS A 335 46.34 -9.79 -14.56
C LYS A 335 45.68 -11.01 -13.91
N LEU A 336 44.37 -11.15 -14.05
CA LEU A 336 43.63 -12.30 -13.49
C LEU A 336 44.13 -13.64 -14.04
N ARG A 337 44.50 -13.70 -15.33
CA ARG A 337 45.09 -14.90 -15.94
C ARG A 337 46.40 -15.26 -15.25
N ASN A 338 47.28 -14.28 -15.06
CA ASN A 338 48.57 -14.49 -14.40
C ASN A 338 48.39 -14.92 -12.94
N ASP A 339 47.46 -14.32 -12.20
CA ASP A 339 47.15 -14.68 -10.83
C ASP A 339 46.65 -16.14 -10.75
N LEU A 340 45.70 -16.54 -11.60
CA LEU A 340 45.17 -17.91 -11.62
C LEU A 340 46.19 -18.96 -12.06
N GLN A 341 47.17 -18.58 -12.91
CA GLN A 341 48.29 -19.46 -13.26
C GLN A 341 49.20 -19.70 -12.05
N LYS A 342 49.50 -18.65 -11.27
CA LYS A 342 50.26 -18.76 -10.02
C LYS A 342 49.53 -19.61 -8.98
N ASP A 343 48.20 -19.53 -8.96
CA ASP A 343 47.34 -20.38 -8.12
C ASP A 343 47.25 -21.85 -8.59
N GLY A 344 47.96 -22.23 -9.67
CA GLY A 344 47.99 -23.59 -10.20
C GLY A 344 46.69 -24.04 -10.86
N LYS A 345 45.83 -23.12 -11.33
CA LYS A 345 44.58 -23.49 -12.01
C LYS A 345 44.84 -24.02 -13.42
N SER A 346 43.97 -24.93 -13.90
CA SER A 346 44.10 -25.51 -15.23
C SER A 346 43.88 -24.47 -16.34
N LYS A 347 44.54 -24.68 -17.51
CA LYS A 347 44.40 -23.80 -18.68
C LYS A 347 42.93 -23.65 -19.13
N GLU A 348 42.15 -24.73 -19.05
CA GLU A 348 40.73 -24.73 -19.40
C GLU A 348 39.90 -23.88 -18.43
N PHE A 349 40.11 -24.06 -17.12
CA PHE A 349 39.43 -23.24 -16.09
C PHE A 349 39.72 -21.76 -16.30
N ILE A 350 40.99 -21.42 -16.52
CA ILE A 350 41.43 -20.04 -16.75
C ILE A 350 40.74 -19.46 -17.99
N LYS A 351 40.75 -20.18 -19.12
CA LYS A 351 40.10 -19.75 -20.37
C LYS A 351 38.61 -19.42 -20.14
N LEU A 352 37.86 -20.35 -19.57
CA LEU A 352 36.42 -20.18 -19.31
C LEU A 352 36.15 -19.03 -18.32
N LYS A 353 36.98 -18.89 -17.28
CA LYS A 353 36.85 -17.82 -16.30
C LYS A 353 37.07 -16.45 -16.93
N ILE A 354 38.13 -16.29 -17.73
CA ILE A 354 38.45 -15.03 -18.41
C ILE A 354 37.35 -14.66 -19.40
N GLU A 355 36.89 -15.59 -20.24
CA GLU A 355 35.81 -15.33 -21.19
C GLU A 355 34.53 -14.88 -20.47
N ARG A 356 34.17 -15.53 -19.36
CA ARG A 356 32.99 -15.16 -18.56
C ARG A 356 33.13 -13.78 -17.93
N VAL A 357 34.28 -13.48 -17.31
CA VAL A 357 34.54 -12.19 -16.66
C VAL A 357 34.53 -11.06 -17.69
N ARG A 358 35.22 -11.25 -18.82
CA ARG A 358 35.21 -10.31 -19.94
C ARG A 358 33.79 -10.01 -20.42
N ASN A 359 33.02 -11.06 -20.68
CA ASN A 359 31.64 -10.92 -21.17
C ASN A 359 30.77 -10.14 -20.18
N ASN A 360 30.88 -10.40 -18.88
CA ASN A 360 30.08 -9.73 -17.84
C ASN A 360 30.24 -8.21 -17.85
N PHE A 361 31.47 -7.71 -18.00
CA PHE A 361 31.74 -6.27 -17.91
C PHE A 361 31.64 -5.57 -19.26
N VAL A 362 32.11 -6.19 -20.34
CA VAL A 362 32.07 -5.59 -21.68
C VAL A 362 30.64 -5.53 -22.22
N LYS A 363 29.83 -6.60 -22.04
CA LYS A 363 28.47 -6.65 -22.59
C LYS A 363 27.43 -5.97 -21.71
N ALA A 364 27.74 -5.56 -20.49
CA ALA A 364 26.81 -4.77 -19.68
C ALA A 364 26.46 -3.46 -20.42
N PRO A 365 25.19 -2.99 -20.43
CA PRO A 365 24.85 -1.68 -20.99
C PRO A 365 25.68 -0.57 -20.35
N ILE A 366 25.62 -0.44 -19.02
CA ILE A 366 26.40 0.52 -18.26
C ILE A 366 27.33 -0.23 -17.30
N LEU A 367 28.55 0.28 -17.15
CA LEU A 367 29.51 -0.14 -16.14
C LEU A 367 29.86 1.06 -15.28
N ILE A 368 29.55 1.00 -13.99
CA ILE A 368 29.87 2.07 -13.03
C ILE A 368 31.02 1.60 -12.17
N ILE A 369 31.95 2.51 -11.89
CA ILE A 369 33.05 2.31 -10.96
C ILE A 369 32.80 3.21 -9.77
N LEU A 370 32.88 2.63 -8.58
CA LEU A 370 32.80 3.35 -7.32
C LEU A 370 34.18 3.35 -6.68
N CYS A 371 34.71 4.54 -6.43
CA CYS A 371 35.99 4.79 -5.80
C CYS A 371 35.81 5.42 -4.41
N LEU A 372 36.76 5.15 -3.53
CA LEU A 372 36.99 5.93 -2.32
C LEU A 372 37.99 7.06 -2.64
N ASP A 373 37.67 8.31 -2.34
CA ASP A 373 38.62 9.42 -2.42
C ASP A 373 39.38 9.53 -1.10
N SER A 374 40.68 9.26 -1.13
CA SER A 374 41.52 9.29 0.07
C SER A 374 41.77 10.69 0.62
N LEU A 375 41.42 11.75 -0.13
CA LEU A 375 41.49 13.13 0.36
C LEU A 375 40.46 13.42 1.45
N ASP A 376 39.32 12.74 1.39
CA ASP A 376 38.23 12.97 2.32
C ASP A 376 38.41 12.20 3.63
N LEU A 377 39.46 11.36 3.74
CA LEU A 377 39.81 10.63 4.96
C LEU A 377 40.60 11.51 5.93
N GLU A 378 40.32 11.38 7.22
CA GLU A 378 41.09 12.05 8.26
C GLU A 378 42.53 11.53 8.31
N LYS A 379 43.49 12.43 8.59
CA LYS A 379 44.91 12.07 8.66
C LYS A 379 45.34 11.91 10.10
N TYR A 380 45.81 10.72 10.44
CA TYR A 380 46.34 10.42 11.77
C TYR A 380 47.87 10.19 11.74
N PRO A 381 48.59 10.56 12.80
CA PRO A 381 50.04 10.35 12.88
C PRO A 381 50.43 8.90 13.14
N ASP A 382 49.53 8.09 13.71
CA ASP A 382 49.77 6.68 14.03
C ASP A 382 49.13 5.71 13.01
N PRO A 383 49.75 4.54 12.79
CA PRO A 383 49.27 3.56 11.83
C PRO A 383 47.88 2.99 12.17
N GLU A 384 47.58 2.80 13.46
CA GLU A 384 46.34 2.18 13.92
C GLU A 384 45.13 3.02 13.55
N ARG A 385 45.11 4.30 13.93
CA ARG A 385 44.01 5.20 13.57
C ARG A 385 43.92 5.44 12.07
N THR A 386 45.05 5.49 11.36
CA THR A 386 45.06 5.56 9.89
C THR A 386 44.36 4.35 9.26
N GLN A 387 44.62 3.15 9.77
CA GLN A 387 43.95 1.93 9.32
C GLN A 387 42.46 1.94 9.64
N ASN A 388 42.09 2.36 10.86
CA ASN A 388 40.69 2.46 11.28
C ASN A 388 39.91 3.47 10.42
N GLU A 389 40.50 4.61 10.10
CA GLU A 389 39.92 5.62 9.22
C GLU A 389 39.68 5.08 7.81
N PHE A 390 40.64 4.32 7.27
CA PHE A 390 40.45 3.66 5.98
C PHE A 390 39.30 2.64 6.02
N ILE A 391 39.13 1.89 7.12
CA ILE A 391 38.00 0.98 7.33
C ILE A 391 36.67 1.75 7.39
N LEU A 392 36.63 2.90 8.08
CA LEU A 392 35.45 3.79 8.09
C LEU A 392 35.11 4.28 6.67
N GLY A 393 36.13 4.58 5.88
CA GLY A 393 36.01 4.86 4.45
C GLY A 393 35.30 3.72 3.71
N ILE A 394 35.76 2.49 3.88
CA ILE A 394 35.16 1.29 3.25
C ILE A 394 33.70 1.08 3.68
N GLN A 395 33.37 1.29 4.96
CA GLN A 395 32.00 1.18 5.45
C GLN A 395 31.08 2.20 4.77
N SER A 396 31.55 3.44 4.62
CA SER A 396 30.83 4.52 3.94
C SER A 396 30.61 4.23 2.45
N ILE A 397 31.61 3.68 1.76
CA ILE A 397 31.48 3.21 0.36
C ILE A 397 30.44 2.10 0.25
N SER A 398 30.44 1.14 1.18
CA SER A 398 29.48 0.03 1.19
C SER A 398 28.04 0.50 1.44
N SER A 399 27.87 1.55 2.23
CA SER A 399 26.59 2.22 2.47
C SER A 399 26.06 2.85 1.16
N SER A 400 26.87 3.68 0.50
CA SER A 400 26.48 4.32 -0.77
C SER A 400 26.23 3.29 -1.88
N ALA A 401 27.05 2.24 -1.98
CA ALA A 401 26.84 1.11 -2.88
C ALA A 401 25.48 0.44 -2.66
N THR A 402 25.06 0.28 -1.40
CA THR A 402 23.77 -0.34 -1.05
C THR A 402 22.60 0.55 -1.47
N TYR A 403 22.68 1.85 -1.19
CA TYR A 403 21.66 2.81 -1.63
C TYR A 403 21.55 2.83 -3.16
N LEU A 404 22.68 2.80 -3.87
CA LEU A 404 22.69 2.77 -5.32
C LEU A 404 21.97 1.54 -5.89
N LEU A 405 22.18 0.35 -5.30
CA LEU A 405 21.48 -0.86 -5.73
C LEU A 405 19.96 -0.80 -5.47
N LEU A 406 19.54 -0.18 -4.35
CA LEU A 406 18.12 0.02 -4.05
C LEU A 406 17.50 1.06 -5.00
N ALA A 407 18.24 2.11 -5.35
CA ALA A 407 17.81 3.10 -6.32
C ALA A 407 17.63 2.48 -7.72
N PHE A 408 18.51 1.57 -8.14
CA PHE A 408 18.32 0.81 -9.38
C PHE A 408 17.06 -0.04 -9.35
N GLU A 409 16.83 -0.80 -8.28
CA GLU A 409 15.62 -1.62 -8.14
C GLU A 409 14.35 -0.73 -8.20
N MET A 410 14.36 0.44 -7.56
CA MET A 410 13.26 1.41 -7.60
C MET A 410 12.99 1.93 -9.02
N LYS A 411 14.04 2.14 -9.82
CA LYS A 411 13.94 2.53 -11.24
C LYS A 411 13.75 1.33 -12.18
N LYS A 412 13.52 0.12 -11.64
CA LYS A 412 13.35 -1.14 -12.38
C LYS A 412 14.57 -1.50 -13.25
N LEU A 413 15.75 -1.10 -12.80
CA LEU A 413 17.04 -1.45 -13.39
C LEU A 413 17.63 -2.65 -12.66
N ALA A 414 18.10 -3.61 -13.45
CA ALA A 414 18.84 -4.76 -13.00
C ALA A 414 20.31 -4.40 -12.81
N ALA A 415 20.84 -4.60 -11.60
CA ALA A 415 22.24 -4.31 -11.29
C ALA A 415 22.93 -5.44 -10.52
N CYS A 416 24.26 -5.50 -10.62
CA CYS A 416 25.09 -6.38 -9.79
C CYS A 416 26.37 -5.67 -9.38
N TRP A 417 26.65 -5.71 -8.07
CA TRP A 417 27.87 -5.23 -7.45
C TRP A 417 28.97 -6.30 -7.52
N TYR A 418 30.18 -5.90 -7.92
CA TYR A 418 31.39 -6.72 -7.96
C TYR A 418 32.55 -6.01 -7.27
N CYS A 419 33.32 -6.76 -6.48
CA CYS A 419 34.55 -6.25 -5.82
C CYS A 419 35.82 -6.50 -6.65
N ALA A 420 35.69 -6.85 -7.93
CA ALA A 420 36.82 -7.11 -8.83
C ALA A 420 37.86 -5.96 -8.88
N PRO A 421 37.48 -4.67 -8.79
CA PRO A 421 38.44 -3.56 -8.79
C PRO A 421 39.53 -3.62 -7.72
N ILE A 422 39.24 -4.22 -6.56
CA ILE A 422 40.17 -4.29 -5.44
C ILE A 422 41.45 -5.05 -5.83
N PHE A 423 41.38 -5.97 -6.80
CA PHE A 423 42.50 -6.78 -7.27
C PHE A 423 43.30 -6.14 -8.42
N ALA A 424 42.88 -4.97 -8.93
CA ALA A 424 43.47 -4.34 -10.12
C ALA A 424 43.42 -2.79 -10.04
N LYS A 425 43.64 -2.22 -8.85
CA LYS A 425 43.50 -0.78 -8.58
C LYS A 425 44.36 0.07 -9.52
N ASP A 426 45.64 -0.26 -9.66
CA ASP A 426 46.58 0.52 -10.49
C ASP A 426 46.22 0.45 -11.97
N ILE A 427 45.87 -0.74 -12.46
CA ILE A 427 45.37 -0.92 -13.84
C ILE A 427 44.14 -0.05 -14.10
N ILE A 428 43.21 0.04 -13.15
CA ILE A 428 42.01 0.87 -13.27
C ILE A 428 42.37 2.35 -13.28
N LYS A 429 43.23 2.79 -12.36
CA LYS A 429 43.71 4.18 -12.29
C LYS A 429 44.37 4.60 -13.59
N GLU A 430 45.32 3.82 -14.08
CA GLU A 430 46.05 4.09 -15.32
C GLU A 430 45.12 4.08 -16.54
N SER A 431 44.25 3.08 -16.65
CA SER A 431 43.40 2.91 -17.85
C SER A 431 42.33 3.99 -17.98
N LEU A 432 41.93 4.61 -16.87
CA LEU A 432 40.89 5.64 -16.82
C LEU A 432 41.43 7.02 -16.46
N GLN A 433 42.74 7.14 -16.25
CA GLN A 433 43.41 8.36 -15.82
C GLN A 433 42.75 8.94 -14.55
N LEU A 434 42.44 8.08 -13.58
CA LEU A 434 41.85 8.53 -12.31
C LEU A 434 42.90 9.27 -11.47
N PRO A 435 42.49 10.26 -10.66
CA PRO A 435 43.38 10.86 -9.66
C PRO A 435 44.01 9.81 -8.74
N ASP A 436 45.24 10.06 -8.28
CA ASP A 436 45.96 9.14 -7.39
C ASP A 436 45.22 8.90 -6.07
N THR A 437 44.39 9.85 -5.66
CA THR A 437 43.59 9.78 -4.44
C THR A 437 42.37 8.88 -4.60
N TYR A 438 41.96 8.54 -5.82
CA TYR A 438 40.78 7.72 -6.08
C TYR A 438 41.16 6.24 -6.02
N ILE A 439 40.74 5.56 -4.98
CA ILE A 439 40.98 4.13 -4.76
C ILE A 439 39.79 3.35 -5.31
N PRO A 440 39.93 2.58 -6.41
CA PRO A 440 38.81 1.81 -6.97
C PRO A 440 38.35 0.71 -6.02
N MET A 441 37.05 0.71 -5.68
CA MET A 441 36.47 -0.21 -4.70
C MET A 441 35.49 -1.22 -5.33
N ALA A 442 34.68 -0.79 -6.30
CA ALA A 442 33.59 -1.61 -6.79
C ALA A 442 33.20 -1.32 -8.24
N PHE A 443 32.70 -2.36 -8.92
CA PHE A 443 32.01 -2.26 -10.19
C PHE A 443 30.52 -2.54 -10.02
N PHE A 444 29.70 -1.86 -10.82
CA PHE A 444 28.29 -2.16 -11.00
C PHE A 444 27.98 -2.34 -12.48
N THR A 445 27.51 -3.52 -12.87
CA THR A 445 26.90 -3.71 -14.20
C THR A 445 25.43 -3.36 -14.11
N VAL A 446 24.92 -2.51 -15.00
CA VAL A 446 23.54 -2.03 -14.96
C VAL A 446 22.87 -2.19 -16.33
N GLY A 447 21.61 -2.63 -16.33
CA GLY A 447 20.79 -2.83 -17.52
C GLY A 447 19.32 -3.07 -17.17
N TYR A 448 18.48 -3.31 -18.17
CA TYR A 448 17.11 -3.78 -17.92
C TYR A 448 17.09 -5.32 -17.74
N PRO A 449 16.29 -5.85 -16.81
CA PRO A 449 16.20 -7.30 -16.60
C PRO A 449 15.63 -7.98 -17.85
N LEU A 450 16.30 -9.04 -18.35
CA LEU A 450 15.73 -9.90 -19.40
C LEU A 450 14.76 -10.94 -18.81
N LYS A 451 15.06 -11.43 -17.60
CA LYS A 451 14.29 -12.44 -16.88
C LYS A 451 14.29 -12.13 -15.39
N ALA A 452 13.25 -12.59 -14.70
CA ALA A 452 13.20 -12.55 -13.24
C ALA A 452 14.30 -13.44 -12.64
N VAL A 453 14.90 -13.01 -11.52
CA VAL A 453 15.92 -13.76 -10.78
C VAL A 453 15.32 -14.28 -9.49
N LYS A 454 15.55 -15.57 -9.21
CA LYS A 454 15.05 -16.22 -7.99
C LYS A 454 15.56 -15.52 -6.73
N THR A 455 14.71 -15.49 -5.70
CA THR A 455 15.08 -15.00 -4.38
C THR A 455 16.25 -15.83 -3.83
N PRO A 456 17.36 -15.20 -3.43
CA PRO A 456 18.47 -15.92 -2.81
C PRO A 456 18.09 -16.39 -1.41
N ASN A 457 18.64 -17.54 -1.01
CA ASN A 457 18.48 -18.05 0.36
C ASN A 457 19.04 -17.05 1.37
N ARG A 458 18.41 -17.00 2.55
CA ARG A 458 18.83 -16.20 3.70
C ARG A 458 19.00 -17.15 4.89
N LYS A 459 19.97 -16.86 5.75
CA LYS A 459 20.09 -17.55 7.04
C LYS A 459 18.86 -17.27 7.89
N GLU A 460 18.57 -18.15 8.84
CA GLU A 460 17.53 -17.85 9.83
C GLU A 460 17.99 -16.70 10.73
N LEU A 461 17.04 -15.95 11.29
CA LEU A 461 17.35 -14.77 12.09
C LEU A 461 18.19 -15.11 13.33
N LYS A 462 17.93 -16.27 13.95
CA LYS A 462 18.66 -16.80 15.11
C LYS A 462 20.15 -17.08 14.81
N ASP A 463 20.50 -17.31 13.54
CA ASP A 463 21.89 -17.54 13.13
C ASP A 463 22.69 -16.24 12.95
N ILE A 464 22.03 -15.09 13.11
CA ILE A 464 22.59 -13.74 12.92
C ILE A 464 22.49 -12.92 14.21
N LEU A 465 21.43 -13.11 15.00
CA LEU A 465 21.28 -12.44 16.29
C LEU A 465 22.21 -13.07 17.33
N PHE A 466 23.03 -12.23 17.97
CA PHE A 466 23.81 -12.60 19.13
C PHE A 466 23.20 -11.92 20.35
N GLU A 467 22.71 -12.71 21.30
CA GLU A 467 22.22 -12.24 22.59
C GLU A 467 23.36 -12.34 23.60
N PRO A 468 23.90 -11.21 24.09
CA PRO A 468 24.93 -11.26 25.12
C PRO A 468 24.33 -11.82 26.40
N ILE A 469 25.10 -12.65 27.11
CA ILE A 469 24.78 -13.02 28.48
C ILE A 469 25.10 -11.78 29.33
N ILE A 470 24.06 -11.13 29.84
CA ILE A 470 24.14 -9.97 30.75
C ILE A 470 24.04 -10.45 32.18
#